data_AF-A0A8J7EZL4-F1
#
_entry.id   AF-A0A8J7EZL4-F1
#
_cell.length_a   1.000
_cell.length_b   1.000
_cell.length_c   1.000
_cell.angle_alpha   90.00
_cell.angle_beta   90.00
_cell.angle_gamma   90.00
#
_symmetry.space_group_name_H-M   'P 1'
#
loop_
_entity.id
_entity.type
_entity.pdbx_description
1 polymer ?
#
loop_
_entity_poly.entity_id
_entity_poly.type
_entity_poly.pdbx_seq_one_letter_code
_entity_poly.pdbx_strand_id
1 'polypeptide(L)'
;MLFYNRLTGETTKQLPEKIILGQWQVITDSERVFLNTCKLNINSREYIFPDLANRCSIRSDDGKTIEIKFSKWQYPSDTLFESLQFFDSELQKIISNPASWNDLVKLPPLIPEIEEKINIQSLEITTKKHLGHIEEVCRRPRSYLKMETERLPVSRAQRISPHTAEFLSSHTEDWERRTFCSVVPKRILCMVKEELLDIYENKVTVKLIDNLLIYIKHRIQQVKALQQQFEEAEYLSGTISDIHWRNLNRICTLWGNDYDGAAELKKAQTTLQELSQLKYKLQGLMGSDLYKAIPQRTVVANTLKRTNILVNDQHYRYVDLLWREWSRINSGQIKNSRQIFEENQKLLRGFESFCLLLIGLALTGDESNDNKGFGFKAVKNQIPTRNGKDILFQGTLGNVYLTWLEDGSFLLKSDAIKDLHLVPILANLTATDNSQTITSILESFSHNIKNSNQYQTIILYPGTEEERLCQEVCLYSDNKGRRRQSSTRLGRKNFW
;
A
#
# COMPACT_ATOMS: atom_id res chain seq x y z
N MET A 1 27.61 -11.38 -12.49
CA MET A 1 26.76 -10.34 -11.86
C MET A 1 27.56 -9.07 -11.64
N LEU A 2 26.98 -7.92 -12.00
CA LEU A 2 27.54 -6.59 -11.76
C LEU A 2 26.50 -5.73 -11.06
N PHE A 3 26.95 -4.92 -10.10
CA PHE A 3 26.11 -4.01 -9.31
C PHE A 3 26.59 -2.58 -9.52
N TYR A 4 25.67 -1.67 -9.78
CA TYR A 4 25.98 -0.26 -9.97
C TYR A 4 25.58 0.54 -8.73
N ASN A 5 26.53 1.32 -8.20
CA ASN A 5 26.27 2.25 -7.11
C ASN A 5 25.97 3.64 -7.68
N ARG A 6 24.73 4.11 -7.51
CA ARG A 6 24.27 5.39 -8.06
C ARG A 6 24.90 6.61 -7.40
N LEU A 7 25.50 6.46 -6.20
CA LEU A 7 26.19 7.55 -5.51
C LEU A 7 27.64 7.72 -5.97
N THR A 8 28.33 6.63 -6.32
CA THR A 8 29.74 6.69 -6.77
C THR A 8 29.87 6.72 -8.28
N GLY A 9 28.85 6.23 -9.00
CA GLY A 9 28.93 6.01 -10.45
C GLY A 9 29.75 4.77 -10.84
N GLU A 10 30.15 3.95 -9.86
CA GLU A 10 31.03 2.81 -10.07
C GLU A 10 30.26 1.48 -10.11
N THR A 11 30.84 0.51 -10.84
CA THR A 11 30.30 -0.85 -10.93
C THR A 11 31.17 -1.82 -10.12
N THR A 12 30.55 -2.63 -9.26
CA THR A 12 31.22 -3.58 -8.38
C THR A 12 30.67 -5.00 -8.56
N LYS A 13 31.44 -6.01 -8.14
CA LYS A 13 31.01 -7.42 -8.11
C LYS A 13 30.47 -7.85 -6.74
N GLN A 14 30.61 -7.00 -5.73
CA GLN A 14 30.23 -7.28 -4.34
C GLN A 14 29.32 -6.16 -3.83
N LEU A 15 28.26 -6.56 -3.11
CA LEU A 15 27.37 -5.65 -2.40
C LEU A 15 27.81 -5.56 -0.93
N PRO A 16 27.66 -4.39 -0.29
CA PRO A 16 27.87 -4.27 1.15
C PRO A 16 26.77 -5.02 1.93
N GLU A 17 27.04 -5.35 3.19
CA GLU A 17 26.09 -6.07 4.06
C GLU A 17 24.77 -5.31 4.26
N LYS A 18 24.83 -3.97 4.26
CA LYS A 18 23.68 -3.08 4.37
C LYS A 18 23.58 -2.24 3.11
N ILE A 19 22.42 -2.29 2.46
CA ILE A 19 22.10 -1.45 1.31
C ILE A 19 20.92 -0.55 1.64
N ILE A 20 20.87 0.58 0.94
CA ILE A 20 19.78 1.53 1.00
C ILE A 20 18.89 1.37 -0.23
N LEU A 21 17.58 1.32 -0.02
CA LEU A 21 16.59 1.19 -1.09
C LEU A 21 16.75 2.33 -2.10
N GLY A 22 16.89 1.96 -3.38
CA GLY A 22 17.12 2.89 -4.48
C GLY A 22 18.59 3.26 -4.72
N GLN A 23 19.54 2.93 -3.84
CA GLN A 23 20.95 3.26 -4.07
C GLN A 23 21.62 2.38 -5.15
N TRP A 24 21.25 1.09 -5.19
CA TRP A 24 21.93 0.08 -6.01
C TRP A 24 21.03 -0.49 -7.10
N GLN A 25 21.64 -0.77 -8.25
CA GLN A 25 21.01 -1.44 -9.39
C GLN A 25 21.81 -2.68 -9.79
N VAL A 26 21.11 -3.70 -10.28
CA VAL A 26 21.72 -4.88 -10.91
C VAL A 26 21.87 -4.59 -12.39
N ILE A 27 23.07 -4.81 -12.94
CA ILE A 27 23.32 -4.79 -14.37
C ILE A 27 23.35 -6.24 -14.87
N THR A 28 22.55 -6.53 -15.89
CA THR A 28 22.53 -7.81 -16.58
C THR A 28 23.03 -7.63 -17.99
N ASP A 29 24.29 -7.99 -18.28
CA ASP A 29 24.83 -7.94 -19.65
C ASP A 29 24.41 -9.18 -20.44
N SER A 30 25.00 -10.34 -20.15
CA SER A 30 24.71 -11.62 -20.84
C SER A 30 24.29 -12.77 -19.91
N GLU A 31 24.51 -12.63 -18.60
CA GLU A 31 24.16 -13.62 -17.60
C GLU A 31 22.65 -13.60 -17.30
N ARG A 32 22.05 -14.78 -17.10
CA ARG A 32 20.68 -14.82 -16.55
C ARG A 32 20.76 -14.57 -15.05
N VAL A 33 20.12 -13.50 -14.62
CA VAL A 33 20.02 -13.12 -13.22
C VAL A 33 18.55 -13.15 -12.82
N PHE A 34 18.29 -13.70 -11.64
CA PHE A 34 17.00 -13.70 -10.98
C PHE A 34 17.06 -12.75 -9.79
N LEU A 35 16.12 -11.81 -9.74
CA LEU A 35 15.84 -11.00 -8.57
C LEU A 35 14.59 -11.57 -7.90
N ASN A 36 14.74 -12.05 -6.67
CA ASN A 36 13.75 -12.85 -5.96
C ASN A 36 13.39 -14.11 -6.75
N THR A 37 12.16 -14.18 -7.26
CA THR A 37 11.69 -15.25 -8.16
C THR A 37 11.57 -14.80 -9.61
N CYS A 38 11.88 -13.54 -9.90
CA CYS A 38 11.70 -12.94 -11.22
C CYS A 38 12.98 -12.97 -12.04
N LYS A 39 12.91 -13.49 -13.26
CA LYS A 39 14.00 -13.42 -14.24
C LYS A 39 14.12 -11.99 -14.78
N LEU A 40 15.32 -11.43 -14.71
CA LEU A 40 15.65 -10.13 -15.29
C LEU A 40 15.85 -10.24 -16.80
N ASN A 41 15.62 -9.14 -17.51
CA ASN A 41 15.90 -9.05 -18.94
C ASN A 41 17.42 -9.00 -19.18
N ILE A 42 17.86 -9.34 -20.38
CA ILE A 42 19.26 -9.22 -20.81
C ILE A 42 19.50 -7.77 -21.24
N ASN A 43 20.71 -7.24 -21.03
CA ASN A 43 21.06 -5.83 -21.19
C ASN A 43 20.12 -4.88 -20.44
N SER A 44 19.84 -5.18 -19.18
CA SER A 44 18.94 -4.36 -18.35
C SER A 44 19.61 -3.87 -17.08
N ARG A 45 19.13 -2.73 -16.60
CA ARG A 45 19.53 -2.12 -15.34
C ARG A 45 18.28 -1.96 -14.47
N GLU A 46 18.17 -2.81 -13.46
CA GLU A 46 16.99 -2.89 -12.61
C GLU A 46 17.35 -2.63 -11.15
N TYR A 47 16.46 -1.96 -10.42
CA TYR A 47 16.71 -1.68 -9.00
C TYR A 47 16.64 -2.93 -8.14
N ILE A 48 17.45 -2.94 -7.08
CA ILE A 48 17.37 -3.97 -6.04
C ILE A 48 16.25 -3.58 -5.06
N PHE A 49 15.30 -4.50 -4.86
CA PHE A 49 14.19 -4.30 -3.92
C PHE A 49 13.84 -5.62 -3.19
N PRO A 50 13.30 -5.55 -1.98
CA PRO A 50 12.94 -6.72 -1.19
C PRO A 50 11.57 -7.31 -1.54
N ASP A 51 11.39 -8.57 -1.16
CA ASP A 51 10.11 -9.27 -1.14
C ASP A 51 9.23 -8.86 0.06
N LEU A 52 8.04 -9.47 0.17
CA LEU A 52 7.09 -9.25 1.27
C LEU A 52 7.66 -9.62 2.66
N ALA A 53 8.72 -10.43 2.71
CA ALA A 53 9.42 -10.80 3.94
C ALA A 53 10.59 -9.85 4.28
N ASN A 54 10.74 -8.74 3.53
CA ASN A 54 11.83 -7.77 3.65
C ASN A 54 13.20 -8.35 3.30
N ARG A 55 13.24 -9.35 2.42
CA ARG A 55 14.47 -10.00 1.95
C ARG A 55 14.58 -9.85 0.44
N CYS A 56 15.79 -9.67 -0.05
CA CYS A 56 16.08 -9.72 -1.47
C CYS A 56 17.03 -10.87 -1.73
N SER A 57 16.69 -11.76 -2.67
CA SER A 57 17.59 -12.80 -3.15
C SER A 57 18.01 -12.52 -4.58
N ILE A 58 19.31 -12.46 -4.85
CA ILE A 58 19.86 -12.28 -6.20
C ILE A 58 20.58 -13.56 -6.58
N ARG A 59 20.17 -14.21 -7.67
CA ARG A 59 20.69 -15.50 -8.13
C ARG A 59 21.17 -15.42 -9.58
N SER A 60 22.32 -15.98 -9.88
CA SER A 60 22.87 -16.09 -11.25
C SER A 60 22.95 -17.55 -11.64
N ASP A 61 22.95 -17.84 -12.94
CA ASP A 61 23.12 -19.18 -13.49
C ASP A 61 24.41 -19.87 -12.99
N ASP A 62 25.44 -19.11 -12.60
CA ASP A 62 26.69 -19.62 -12.00
C ASP A 62 26.52 -20.20 -10.58
N GLY A 63 25.29 -20.25 -10.05
CA GLY A 63 24.95 -20.76 -8.71
C GLY A 63 25.23 -19.77 -7.57
N LYS A 64 25.80 -18.59 -7.86
CA LYS A 64 26.01 -17.54 -6.87
C LYS A 64 24.65 -16.97 -6.42
N THR A 65 24.42 -17.01 -5.11
CA THR A 65 23.24 -16.46 -4.46
C THR A 65 23.67 -15.42 -3.43
N ILE A 66 23.07 -14.23 -3.50
CA ILE A 66 23.25 -13.16 -2.51
C ILE A 66 21.90 -12.93 -1.84
N GLU A 67 21.87 -13.01 -0.51
CA GLU A 67 20.70 -12.65 0.29
C GLU A 67 20.95 -11.37 1.05
N ILE A 68 19.97 -10.46 0.98
CA ILE A 68 20.06 -9.14 1.58
C ILE A 68 18.79 -8.87 2.38
N LYS A 69 18.94 -8.30 3.57
CA LYS A 69 17.82 -7.95 4.43
C LYS A 69 17.63 -6.44 4.47
N PHE A 70 16.41 -5.99 4.22
CA PHE A 70 16.03 -4.60 4.31
C PHE A 70 15.33 -4.33 5.64
N SER A 71 15.58 -3.13 6.17
CA SER A 71 14.91 -2.66 7.38
C SER A 71 13.58 -1.99 7.01
N LYS A 72 12.54 -2.22 7.83
CA LYS A 72 11.17 -1.72 7.55
C LYS A 72 11.06 -0.20 7.41
N TRP A 73 11.92 0.55 8.10
CA TRP A 73 11.91 2.01 8.03
C TRP A 73 12.32 2.56 6.65
N GLN A 74 12.98 1.76 5.79
CA GLN A 74 13.37 2.21 4.46
C GLN A 74 12.20 2.33 3.49
N TYR A 75 11.04 1.74 3.80
CA TYR A 75 9.93 1.71 2.86
C TYR A 75 9.10 2.99 2.93
N PRO A 76 8.65 3.49 1.76
CA PRO A 76 7.65 4.55 1.73
C PRO A 76 6.33 4.04 2.35
N SER A 77 5.50 4.96 2.81
CA SER A 77 4.12 4.64 3.20
C SER A 77 3.31 4.14 1.99
N ASP A 78 2.25 3.37 2.22
CA ASP A 78 1.36 2.89 1.15
C ASP A 78 0.80 4.04 0.32
N THR A 79 0.49 5.18 0.95
CA THR A 79 0.05 6.41 0.26
C THR A 79 1.11 6.96 -0.67
N LEU A 80 2.36 7.11 -0.20
CA LEU A 80 3.46 7.59 -1.05
C LEU A 80 3.74 6.60 -2.18
N PHE A 81 3.66 5.30 -1.90
CA PHE A 81 3.83 4.25 -2.90
C PHE A 81 2.84 4.42 -4.06
N GLU A 82 1.56 4.57 -3.74
CA GLU A 82 0.50 4.77 -4.74
C GLU A 82 0.68 6.10 -5.50
N SER A 83 1.03 7.19 -4.81
CA SER A 83 1.29 8.49 -5.45
C SER A 83 2.38 8.43 -6.52
N LEU A 84 3.50 7.78 -6.19
CA LEU A 84 4.63 7.68 -7.10
C LEU A 84 4.31 6.79 -8.30
N GLN A 85 3.56 5.70 -8.11
CA GLN A 85 3.12 4.86 -9.23
C GLN A 85 2.12 5.57 -10.16
N PHE A 86 1.21 6.35 -9.59
CA PHE A 86 0.31 7.20 -10.37
C PHE A 86 1.13 8.20 -11.20
N PHE A 87 2.07 8.90 -10.55
CA PHE A 87 2.88 9.92 -11.21
C PHE A 87 3.71 9.37 -12.37
N ASP A 88 4.34 8.20 -12.21
CA ASP A 88 5.02 7.52 -13.32
C ASP A 88 4.06 7.29 -14.49
N SER A 89 2.84 6.82 -14.22
CA SER A 89 1.84 6.55 -15.25
C SER A 89 1.44 7.81 -16.02
N GLU A 90 1.19 8.91 -15.32
CA GLU A 90 0.82 10.19 -15.94
C GLU A 90 1.97 10.79 -16.74
N LEU A 91 3.19 10.75 -16.21
CA LEU A 91 4.36 11.22 -16.93
C LEU A 91 4.60 10.40 -18.21
N GLN A 92 4.44 9.06 -18.16
CA GLN A 92 4.52 8.23 -19.36
C GLN A 92 3.43 8.56 -20.39
N LYS A 93 2.19 8.83 -19.96
CA LYS A 93 1.10 9.27 -20.85
C LYS A 93 1.44 10.58 -21.53
N ILE A 94 1.96 11.56 -20.79
CA ILE A 94 2.39 12.84 -21.32
C ILE A 94 3.52 12.63 -22.35
N ILE A 95 4.58 11.91 -21.99
CA ILE A 95 5.70 11.63 -22.90
C ILE A 95 5.25 10.91 -24.19
N SER A 96 4.20 10.08 -24.13
CA SER A 96 3.68 9.35 -25.30
C SER A 96 2.93 10.23 -26.31
N ASN A 97 2.50 11.43 -25.91
CA ASN A 97 1.89 12.45 -26.77
C ASN A 97 2.95 13.52 -27.15
N PRO A 98 2.71 14.45 -28.09
CA PRO A 98 3.65 15.54 -28.38
C PRO A 98 3.62 16.54 -27.22
N ALA A 99 4.17 16.13 -26.07
CA ALA A 99 4.14 16.88 -24.84
C ALA A 99 5.25 17.92 -24.75
N SER A 100 4.89 19.00 -24.10
CA SER A 100 5.74 20.13 -23.82
C SER A 100 6.37 20.04 -22.43
N TRP A 101 7.49 20.73 -22.25
CA TRP A 101 8.06 20.98 -20.92
C TRP A 101 7.02 21.63 -19.98
N ASN A 102 6.17 22.50 -20.54
CA ASN A 102 5.14 23.20 -19.78
C ASN A 102 4.01 22.26 -19.32
N ASP A 103 3.72 21.19 -20.07
CA ASP A 103 2.77 20.16 -19.62
C ASP A 103 3.30 19.40 -18.42
N LEU A 104 4.61 19.13 -18.38
CA LEU A 104 5.26 18.50 -17.23
C LEU A 104 5.17 19.38 -16.00
N VAL A 105 5.52 20.67 -16.10
CA VAL A 105 5.57 21.55 -14.92
C VAL A 105 4.18 21.94 -14.39
N LYS A 106 3.14 21.78 -15.21
CA LYS A 106 1.74 21.94 -14.81
C LYS A 106 1.12 20.68 -14.20
N LEU A 107 1.82 19.55 -14.19
CA LEU A 107 1.34 18.36 -13.48
C LEU A 107 1.17 18.69 -11.99
N PRO A 108 -0.01 18.42 -11.41
CA PRO A 108 -0.16 18.54 -9.97
C PRO A 108 0.76 17.49 -9.29
N PRO A 109 1.68 17.90 -8.40
CA PRO A 109 2.57 16.97 -7.72
C PRO A 109 1.86 16.13 -6.64
N LEU A 110 0.60 16.46 -6.28
CA LEU A 110 -0.29 15.62 -5.49
C LEU A 110 -1.36 14.95 -6.37
N ILE A 111 -1.75 13.74 -6.02
CA ILE A 111 -2.65 12.90 -6.81
C ILE A 111 -4.08 13.51 -6.87
N PRO A 112 -4.72 13.61 -8.05
CA PRO A 112 -6.15 13.86 -8.15
C PRO A 112 -7.04 12.77 -7.51
N GLU A 113 -6.58 11.51 -7.44
CA GLU A 113 -7.35 10.37 -6.89
C GLU A 113 -7.43 10.37 -5.35
N ILE A 114 -6.79 11.34 -4.68
CA ILE A 114 -6.96 11.53 -3.23
C ILE A 114 -8.45 11.72 -2.90
N GLU A 115 -9.15 12.53 -3.69
CA GLU A 115 -10.59 12.78 -3.48
C GLU A 115 -11.41 11.48 -3.65
N GLU A 116 -11.12 10.68 -4.68
CA GLU A 116 -11.76 9.37 -4.88
C GLU A 116 -11.53 8.41 -3.71
N LYS A 117 -10.34 8.47 -3.07
CA LYS A 117 -9.99 7.61 -1.93
C LYS A 117 -10.56 8.10 -0.60
N ILE A 118 -10.75 9.41 -0.44
CA ILE A 118 -11.45 9.99 0.71
C ILE A 118 -12.94 9.67 0.63
N ASN A 119 -13.50 9.66 -0.58
CA ASN A 119 -14.91 9.40 -0.80
C ASN A 119 -15.29 7.97 -0.42
N ILE A 120 -16.56 7.82 -0.05
CA ILE A 120 -17.14 6.53 0.27
C ILE A 120 -17.19 5.66 -0.99
N GLN A 121 -16.69 4.42 -0.89
CA GLN A 121 -16.55 3.51 -2.02
C GLN A 121 -17.85 2.77 -2.34
N SER A 122 -17.95 2.23 -3.56
CA SER A 122 -19.13 1.50 -4.03
C SER A 122 -19.50 0.33 -3.11
N LEU A 123 -18.54 -0.51 -2.70
CA LEU A 123 -18.80 -1.63 -1.79
C LEU A 123 -19.32 -1.15 -0.43
N GLU A 124 -18.85 -0.01 0.08
CA GLU A 124 -19.26 0.55 1.37
C GLU A 124 -20.72 1.03 1.28
N ILE A 125 -21.08 1.70 0.18
CA ILE A 125 -22.46 2.11 -0.12
C ILE A 125 -23.37 0.89 -0.25
N THR A 126 -22.99 -0.12 -1.05
CA THR A 126 -23.79 -1.33 -1.26
C THR A 126 -23.97 -2.10 0.05
N THR A 127 -22.91 -2.21 0.86
CA THR A 127 -22.96 -2.86 2.17
C THR A 127 -23.91 -2.12 3.10
N LYS A 128 -23.80 -0.79 3.20
CA LYS A 128 -24.71 0.04 4.03
C LYS A 128 -26.17 -0.12 3.57
N LYS A 129 -26.42 -0.14 2.26
CA LYS A 129 -27.76 -0.29 1.67
C LYS A 129 -28.38 -1.66 1.97
N HIS A 130 -27.60 -2.73 1.92
CA HIS A 130 -28.11 -4.10 2.03
C HIS A 130 -27.84 -4.77 3.38
N LEU A 131 -27.29 -4.04 4.36
CA LEU A 131 -26.94 -4.56 5.68
C LEU A 131 -28.12 -5.23 6.39
N GLY A 132 -29.33 -4.66 6.28
CA GLY A 132 -30.54 -5.22 6.88
C GLY A 132 -30.88 -6.63 6.39
N HIS A 133 -30.47 -7.00 5.17
CA HIS A 133 -30.64 -8.37 4.69
C HIS A 133 -29.67 -9.33 5.36
N ILE A 134 -28.42 -8.92 5.61
CA ILE A 134 -27.46 -9.73 6.36
C ILE A 134 -27.94 -9.88 7.81
N GLU A 135 -28.43 -8.80 8.43
CA GLU A 135 -29.01 -8.83 9.77
C GLU A 135 -30.17 -9.85 9.88
N GLU A 136 -31.06 -9.90 8.88
CA GLU A 136 -32.16 -10.87 8.87
C GLU A 136 -31.65 -12.31 8.69
N VAL A 137 -30.64 -12.55 7.85
CA VAL A 137 -30.02 -13.89 7.73
C VAL A 137 -29.38 -14.33 9.04
N CYS A 138 -28.68 -13.43 9.74
CA CYS A 138 -28.10 -13.70 11.05
C CYS A 138 -29.15 -13.96 12.13
N ARG A 139 -30.31 -13.29 12.06
CA ARG A 139 -31.43 -13.43 13.01
C ARG A 139 -32.25 -14.70 12.76
N ARG A 140 -32.51 -15.03 11.50
CA ARG A 140 -33.33 -16.17 11.06
C ARG A 140 -32.61 -16.94 9.96
N PRO A 141 -31.53 -17.65 10.29
CA PRO A 141 -30.79 -18.43 9.31
C PRO A 141 -31.64 -19.60 8.78
N ARG A 142 -31.39 -19.99 7.53
CA ARG A 142 -31.92 -21.24 7.00
C ARG A 142 -31.21 -22.41 7.67
N SER A 143 -31.99 -23.34 8.21
CA SER A 143 -31.51 -24.62 8.73
C SER A 143 -31.77 -25.74 7.73
N TYR A 144 -30.86 -26.72 7.69
CA TYR A 144 -31.08 -27.99 7.02
C TYR A 144 -31.59 -29.00 8.04
N LEU A 145 -32.74 -29.61 7.76
CA LEU A 145 -33.34 -30.59 8.64
C LEU A 145 -32.72 -31.98 8.36
N LYS A 146 -31.93 -32.49 9.30
CA LYS A 146 -31.39 -33.85 9.24
C LYS A 146 -32.22 -34.77 10.14
N MET A 147 -32.53 -35.96 9.64
CA MET A 147 -33.14 -37.00 10.46
C MET A 147 -32.03 -37.85 11.06
N GLU A 148 -31.87 -37.81 12.38
CA GLU A 148 -30.92 -38.66 13.10
C GLU A 148 -31.64 -39.72 13.91
N THR A 149 -31.00 -40.88 14.10
CA THR A 149 -31.56 -41.96 14.91
C THR A 149 -30.99 -41.90 16.32
N GLU A 150 -31.83 -41.67 17.32
CA GLU A 150 -31.45 -41.59 18.73
C GLU A 150 -32.15 -42.68 19.55
N ARG A 151 -31.48 -43.24 20.55
CA ARG A 151 -32.05 -44.20 21.51
C ARG A 151 -32.79 -43.46 22.62
N LEU A 152 -34.11 -43.47 22.58
CA LEU A 152 -34.97 -42.78 23.55
C LEU A 152 -35.86 -43.76 24.33
N PRO A 153 -36.25 -43.44 25.57
CA PRO A 153 -37.30 -44.18 26.27
C PRO A 153 -38.57 -44.22 25.42
N VAL A 154 -39.30 -45.34 25.46
CA VAL A 154 -40.52 -45.53 24.65
C VAL A 154 -41.54 -44.41 24.87
N SER A 155 -41.64 -43.90 26.10
CA SER A 155 -42.55 -42.79 26.45
C SER A 155 -42.22 -41.45 25.76
N ARG A 156 -40.99 -41.26 25.28
CA ARG A 156 -40.53 -40.05 24.58
C ARG A 156 -40.39 -40.23 23.07
N ALA A 157 -40.57 -41.45 22.56
CA ALA A 157 -40.42 -41.73 21.15
C ALA A 157 -41.62 -41.22 20.36
N GLN A 158 -41.37 -40.41 19.32
CA GLN A 158 -42.41 -39.93 18.42
C GLN A 158 -42.45 -40.72 17.11
N ARG A 159 -41.30 -40.88 16.45
CA ARG A 159 -41.21 -41.56 15.15
C ARG A 159 -40.22 -42.70 15.23
N ILE A 160 -40.73 -43.92 15.25
CA ILE A 160 -39.92 -45.14 15.40
C ILE A 160 -39.07 -45.35 14.15
N SER A 161 -37.79 -45.69 14.33
CA SER A 161 -36.88 -46.04 13.23
C SER A 161 -37.27 -47.38 12.60
N PRO A 162 -37.19 -47.57 11.28
CA PRO A 162 -37.43 -48.87 10.65
C PRO A 162 -36.46 -49.96 11.13
N HIS A 163 -35.26 -49.58 11.58
CA HIS A 163 -34.24 -50.51 12.09
C HIS A 163 -34.44 -50.88 13.57
N THR A 164 -35.55 -50.45 14.21
CA THR A 164 -35.79 -50.68 15.64
C THR A 164 -35.89 -52.17 15.98
N ALA A 165 -36.52 -52.98 15.13
CA ALA A 165 -36.68 -54.41 15.40
C ALA A 165 -35.33 -55.15 15.39
N GLU A 166 -34.47 -54.83 14.42
CA GLU A 166 -33.11 -55.36 14.33
C GLU A 166 -32.28 -54.93 15.53
N PHE A 167 -32.31 -53.64 15.88
CA PHE A 167 -31.61 -53.12 17.05
C PHE A 167 -32.06 -53.76 18.36
N LEU A 168 -33.37 -53.93 18.57
CA LEU A 168 -33.88 -54.59 19.77
C LEU A 168 -33.48 -56.06 19.82
N SER A 169 -33.31 -56.73 18.68
CA SER A 169 -32.85 -58.13 18.66
C SER A 169 -31.40 -58.29 19.14
N SER A 170 -30.55 -57.30 18.88
CA SER A 170 -29.13 -57.29 19.31
C SER A 170 -28.91 -56.69 20.70
N HIS A 171 -29.81 -55.81 21.16
CA HIS A 171 -29.67 -55.07 22.42
C HIS A 171 -30.71 -55.47 23.46
N THR A 172 -30.48 -56.62 24.11
CA THR A 172 -31.38 -57.16 25.14
C THR A 172 -31.43 -56.33 26.42
N GLU A 173 -30.42 -55.49 26.66
CA GLU A 173 -30.37 -54.52 27.76
C GLU A 173 -31.42 -53.41 27.65
N ASP A 174 -31.98 -53.21 26.46
CA ASP A 174 -33.06 -52.25 26.21
C ASP A 174 -34.45 -52.81 26.46
N TRP A 175 -34.54 -54.06 26.90
CA TRP A 175 -35.82 -54.71 27.14
C TRP A 175 -36.29 -54.39 28.56
N GLU A 176 -37.56 -54.03 28.70
CA GLU A 176 -38.17 -53.91 30.02
C GLU A 176 -38.64 -55.28 30.51
N ARG A 177 -39.28 -56.05 29.63
CA ARG A 177 -39.69 -57.43 29.91
C ARG A 177 -39.84 -58.24 28.62
N ARG A 178 -39.65 -59.55 28.74
CA ARG A 178 -39.93 -60.53 27.67
C ARG A 178 -41.34 -61.09 27.83
N THR A 179 -42.04 -61.26 26.72
CA THR A 179 -43.33 -61.95 26.61
C THR A 179 -43.13 -63.23 25.80
N PHE A 180 -44.03 -64.21 25.91
CA PHE A 180 -43.89 -65.52 25.23
C PHE A 180 -43.67 -65.43 23.70
N CYS A 181 -44.14 -64.36 23.05
CA CYS A 181 -44.01 -64.18 21.60
C CYS A 181 -43.37 -62.84 21.20
N SER A 182 -42.97 -61.99 22.16
CA SER A 182 -42.46 -60.64 21.85
C SER A 182 -41.66 -60.02 22.99
N VAL A 183 -41.11 -58.84 22.76
CA VAL A 183 -40.36 -58.07 23.74
C VAL A 183 -41.08 -56.75 23.99
N VAL A 184 -41.18 -56.33 25.25
CA VAL A 184 -41.59 -54.97 25.62
C VAL A 184 -40.32 -54.15 25.84
N PRO A 185 -40.00 -53.21 24.94
CA PRO A 185 -38.77 -52.41 25.06
C PRO A 185 -38.94 -51.30 26.09
N LYS A 186 -37.86 -51.01 26.83
CA LYS A 186 -37.70 -49.85 27.71
C LYS A 186 -37.24 -48.61 26.93
N ARG A 187 -36.35 -48.80 25.96
CA ARG A 187 -35.87 -47.76 25.03
C ARG A 187 -35.91 -48.29 23.60
N ILE A 188 -36.14 -47.40 22.65
CA ILE A 188 -36.23 -47.71 21.22
C ILE A 188 -35.49 -46.66 20.39
N LEU A 189 -35.09 -47.05 19.18
CA LEU A 189 -34.53 -46.13 18.20
C LEU A 189 -35.65 -45.24 17.62
N CYS A 190 -35.50 -43.94 17.82
CA CYS A 190 -36.42 -42.91 17.34
C CYS A 190 -35.70 -42.02 16.33
N MET A 191 -36.39 -41.65 15.26
CA MET A 191 -35.93 -40.66 14.29
C MET A 191 -36.25 -39.26 14.84
N VAL A 192 -35.21 -38.55 15.27
CA VAL A 192 -35.29 -37.18 15.76
C VAL A 192 -34.90 -36.22 14.65
N LYS A 193 -35.61 -35.10 14.58
CA LYS A 193 -35.32 -34.01 13.65
C LYS A 193 -34.29 -33.10 14.29
N GLU A 194 -33.11 -33.02 13.71
CA GLU A 194 -32.07 -32.07 14.11
C GLU A 194 -31.98 -30.94 13.08
N GLU A 195 -31.93 -29.70 13.57
CA GLU A 195 -31.74 -28.52 12.73
C GLU A 195 -30.26 -28.17 12.66
N LEU A 196 -29.67 -28.32 11.46
CA LEU A 196 -28.29 -27.97 11.20
C LEU A 196 -28.18 -26.59 10.58
N LEU A 197 -27.54 -25.67 11.30
CA LEU A 197 -27.23 -24.33 10.79
C LEU A 197 -25.98 -24.28 9.92
N ASP A 198 -25.18 -25.35 9.89
CA ASP A 198 -23.89 -25.41 9.19
C ASP A 198 -23.99 -25.68 7.67
N ILE A 199 -24.98 -25.05 7.02
CA ILE A 199 -25.16 -25.10 5.56
C ILE A 199 -24.17 -24.18 4.85
N TYR A 200 -23.93 -24.46 3.56
CA TYR A 200 -22.97 -23.71 2.74
C TYR A 200 -23.25 -22.20 2.73
N GLU A 201 -24.50 -21.80 2.62
CA GLU A 201 -24.91 -20.40 2.50
C GLU A 201 -24.72 -19.62 3.79
N ASN A 202 -24.91 -20.29 4.94
CA ASN A 202 -24.65 -19.72 6.25
C ASN A 202 -23.14 -19.53 6.45
N LYS A 203 -22.35 -20.54 6.07
CA LYS A 203 -20.88 -20.45 6.07
C LYS A 203 -20.38 -19.29 5.21
N VAL A 204 -20.95 -19.12 4.02
CA VAL A 204 -20.67 -17.99 3.11
C VAL A 204 -21.02 -16.65 3.78
N THR A 205 -22.18 -16.56 4.44
CA THR A 205 -22.63 -15.33 5.12
C THR A 205 -21.68 -14.94 6.26
N VAL A 206 -21.33 -15.87 7.13
CA VAL A 206 -20.37 -15.64 8.22
C VAL A 206 -19.02 -15.22 7.66
N LYS A 207 -18.55 -15.90 6.61
CA LYS A 207 -17.27 -15.56 5.98
C LYS A 207 -17.30 -14.18 5.29
N LEU A 208 -18.43 -13.81 4.69
CA LEU A 208 -18.62 -12.49 4.10
C LEU A 208 -18.48 -11.40 5.16
N ILE A 209 -19.08 -11.58 6.34
CA ILE A 209 -18.98 -10.63 7.45
C ILE A 209 -17.50 -10.44 7.84
N ASP A 210 -16.74 -11.51 7.98
CA ASP A 210 -15.29 -11.43 8.28
C ASP A 210 -14.54 -10.63 7.22
N ASN A 211 -14.80 -10.94 5.95
CA ASN A 211 -14.15 -10.31 4.82
C ASN A 211 -14.48 -8.81 4.72
N LEU A 212 -15.73 -8.43 4.94
CA LEU A 212 -16.18 -7.03 4.98
C LEU A 212 -15.57 -6.29 6.17
N LEU A 213 -15.47 -6.92 7.35
CA LEU A 213 -14.82 -6.33 8.52
C LEU A 213 -13.34 -6.05 8.30
N ILE A 214 -12.62 -6.99 7.67
CA ILE A 214 -11.22 -6.81 7.28
C ILE A 214 -11.09 -5.64 6.30
N TYR A 215 -11.90 -5.63 5.24
CA TYR A 215 -11.90 -4.57 4.24
C TYR A 215 -12.18 -3.19 4.86
N ILE A 216 -13.23 -3.05 5.67
CA ILE A 216 -13.57 -1.77 6.32
C ILE A 216 -12.48 -1.33 7.29
N LYS A 217 -11.82 -2.26 7.99
CA LYS A 217 -10.68 -1.93 8.84
C LYS A 217 -9.53 -1.33 8.03
N HIS A 218 -9.19 -1.91 6.88
CA HIS A 218 -8.18 -1.36 5.98
C HIS A 218 -8.59 0.01 5.44
N ARG A 219 -9.86 0.18 5.03
CA ARG A 219 -10.38 1.48 4.57
C ARG A 219 -10.30 2.56 5.64
N ILE A 220 -10.64 2.26 6.89
CA ILE A 220 -10.49 3.19 8.01
C ILE A 220 -9.02 3.60 8.18
N GLN A 221 -8.07 2.66 8.08
CA GLN A 221 -6.64 2.97 8.19
C GLN A 221 -6.18 3.88 7.04
N GLN A 222 -6.60 3.60 5.81
CA GLN A 222 -6.28 4.42 4.63
C GLN A 222 -6.80 5.85 4.76
N VAL A 223 -8.09 6.02 5.09
CA VAL A 223 -8.68 7.36 5.21
C VAL A 223 -8.09 8.13 6.39
N LYS A 224 -7.73 7.45 7.50
CA LYS A 224 -7.02 8.09 8.62
C LYS A 224 -5.62 8.57 8.22
N ALA A 225 -4.88 7.78 7.46
CA ALA A 225 -3.56 8.19 6.97
C ALA A 225 -3.66 9.42 6.07
N LEU A 226 -4.66 9.48 5.19
CA LEU A 226 -4.94 10.66 4.37
C LEU A 226 -5.35 11.87 5.22
N GLN A 227 -6.22 11.69 6.22
CA GLN A 227 -6.60 12.78 7.13
C GLN A 227 -5.37 13.39 7.81
N GLN A 228 -4.48 12.55 8.36
CA GLN A 228 -3.23 13.02 8.99
C GLN A 228 -2.37 13.81 8.01
N GLN A 229 -2.25 13.37 6.76
CA GLN A 229 -1.50 14.10 5.73
C GLN A 229 -2.10 15.48 5.42
N PHE A 230 -3.43 15.63 5.42
CA PHE A 230 -4.04 16.94 5.23
C PHE A 230 -3.88 17.85 6.45
N GLU A 231 -3.98 17.30 7.66
CA GLU A 231 -3.72 18.05 8.90
C GLU A 231 -2.26 18.56 8.92
N GLU A 232 -1.31 17.72 8.52
CA GLU A 232 0.10 18.09 8.34
C GLU A 232 0.28 19.17 7.26
N ALA A 233 -0.39 19.04 6.11
CA ALA A 233 -0.35 20.04 5.06
C ALA A 233 -0.91 21.39 5.55
N GLU A 234 -2.04 21.40 6.24
CA GLU A 234 -2.62 22.62 6.80
C GLU A 234 -1.67 23.26 7.83
N TYR A 235 -1.06 22.46 8.71
CA TYR A 235 -0.06 22.94 9.67
C TYR A 235 1.18 23.53 8.99
N LEU A 236 1.69 22.89 7.93
CA LEU A 236 2.80 23.39 7.13
C LEU A 236 2.47 24.75 6.51
N SER A 237 1.27 24.90 5.95
CA SER A 237 0.85 26.19 5.39
C SER A 237 0.81 27.30 6.44
N GLY A 238 0.32 27.00 7.65
CA GLY A 238 0.27 27.96 8.77
C GLY A 238 1.63 28.28 9.40
N THR A 239 2.61 27.39 9.33
CA THR A 239 3.96 27.64 9.85
C THR A 239 4.82 28.38 8.81
N ILE A 240 4.62 28.09 7.52
CA ILE A 240 5.35 28.74 6.42
C ILE A 240 4.81 30.14 6.13
N SER A 241 3.60 30.51 6.59
CA SER A 241 3.14 31.90 6.51
C SER A 241 4.04 32.90 7.24
N ASP A 242 4.78 32.44 8.27
CA ASP A 242 5.82 33.25 8.93
C ASP A 242 7.09 33.39 8.06
N ILE A 243 7.28 32.53 7.06
CA ILE A 243 8.47 32.41 6.19
C ILE A 243 8.10 32.80 4.75
N HIS A 244 7.86 34.10 4.53
CA HIS A 244 7.65 34.74 3.21
C HIS A 244 6.52 34.17 2.32
N TRP A 245 5.50 34.99 2.08
CA TRP A 245 4.32 34.70 1.24
C TRP A 245 4.58 34.10 -0.16
N ARG A 246 5.75 34.38 -0.78
CA ARG A 246 6.12 33.79 -2.09
C ARG A 246 6.39 32.29 -2.02
N ASN A 247 6.96 31.81 -0.92
CA ASN A 247 7.22 30.39 -0.73
C ASN A 247 5.92 29.65 -0.39
N LEU A 248 5.02 30.30 0.35
CA LEU A 248 3.68 29.80 0.63
C LEU A 248 2.89 29.58 -0.65
N ASN A 249 2.78 30.61 -1.52
CA ASN A 249 2.09 30.47 -2.81
C ASN A 249 2.71 29.37 -3.67
N ARG A 250 4.04 29.23 -3.65
CA ARG A 250 4.73 28.17 -4.37
C ARG A 250 4.42 26.78 -3.84
N ILE A 251 4.23 26.59 -2.54
CA ILE A 251 3.87 25.28 -1.98
C ILE A 251 2.39 24.99 -2.16
N CYS A 252 1.51 25.98 -2.01
CA CYS A 252 0.08 25.84 -2.26
C CYS A 252 -0.21 25.54 -3.73
N THR A 253 0.50 26.14 -4.68
CA THR A 253 0.41 25.79 -6.11
C THR A 253 0.86 24.35 -6.38
N LEU A 254 1.81 23.79 -5.62
CA LEU A 254 2.15 22.37 -5.68
C LEU A 254 0.99 21.49 -5.16
N TRP A 255 0.15 21.97 -4.25
CA TRP A 255 -1.02 21.19 -3.82
C TRP A 255 -2.17 21.23 -4.82
N GLY A 256 -2.04 22.04 -5.88
CA GLY A 256 -3.05 22.24 -6.91
C GLY A 256 -3.90 23.46 -6.60
N ASN A 257 -4.25 24.23 -7.65
CA ASN A 257 -5.08 25.43 -7.50
C ASN A 257 -6.53 25.13 -7.02
N ASP A 258 -6.96 23.86 -7.09
CA ASP A 258 -8.29 23.40 -6.68
C ASP A 258 -8.31 22.73 -5.29
N TYR A 259 -7.19 22.71 -4.57
CA TYR A 259 -7.10 22.09 -3.24
C TYR A 259 -7.68 23.01 -2.16
N ASP A 260 -8.82 22.62 -1.58
CA ASP A 260 -9.41 23.26 -0.40
C ASP A 260 -9.27 22.31 0.78
N GLY A 261 -8.07 22.26 1.37
CA GLY A 261 -7.72 21.32 2.43
C GLY A 261 -8.74 21.23 3.56
N ALA A 262 -9.47 22.31 3.87
CA ALA A 262 -10.55 22.30 4.86
C ALA A 262 -11.78 21.47 4.40
N ALA A 263 -12.15 21.55 3.12
CA ALA A 263 -13.21 20.73 2.52
C ALA A 263 -12.81 19.25 2.47
N GLU A 264 -11.59 18.93 2.04
CA GLU A 264 -11.07 17.56 2.00
C GLU A 264 -10.98 16.93 3.40
N LEU A 265 -10.51 17.68 4.40
CA LEU A 265 -10.48 17.24 5.80
C LEU A 265 -11.88 16.91 6.32
N LYS A 266 -12.85 17.79 6.05
CA LYS A 266 -14.24 17.57 6.46
C LYS A 266 -14.82 16.33 5.78
N LYS A 267 -14.57 16.13 4.48
CA LYS A 267 -14.96 14.92 3.75
C LYS A 267 -14.35 13.67 4.40
N ALA A 268 -13.04 13.67 4.69
CA ALA A 268 -12.36 12.55 5.35
C ALA A 268 -12.97 12.21 6.72
N GLN A 269 -13.26 13.23 7.55
CA GLN A 269 -13.93 13.04 8.83
C GLN A 269 -15.32 12.42 8.67
N THR A 270 -16.12 12.88 7.71
CA THR A 270 -17.45 12.30 7.44
C THR A 270 -17.36 10.84 6.98
N THR A 271 -16.46 10.51 6.06
CA THR A 271 -16.24 9.13 5.61
C THR A 271 -15.79 8.23 6.77
N LEU A 272 -14.90 8.71 7.64
CA LEU A 272 -14.46 7.93 8.81
C LEU A 272 -15.59 7.66 9.80
N GLN A 273 -16.49 8.61 9.99
CA GLN A 273 -17.69 8.40 10.81
C GLN A 273 -18.58 7.33 10.20
N GLU A 274 -18.85 7.40 8.89
CA GLU A 274 -19.67 6.40 8.19
C GLU A 274 -19.07 4.99 8.25
N LEU A 275 -17.77 4.87 7.98
CA LEU A 275 -17.05 3.59 8.05
C LEU A 275 -17.03 3.02 9.47
N SER A 276 -16.88 3.88 10.48
CA SER A 276 -16.89 3.46 11.89
C SER A 276 -18.27 2.95 12.31
N GLN A 277 -19.35 3.60 11.86
CA GLN A 277 -20.72 3.12 12.08
C GLN A 277 -20.96 1.78 11.37
N LEU A 278 -20.52 1.65 10.12
CA LEU A 278 -20.68 0.40 9.36
C LEU A 278 -19.92 -0.75 10.03
N LYS A 279 -18.69 -0.50 10.48
CA LYS A 279 -17.89 -1.46 11.26
C LYS A 279 -18.61 -1.88 12.53
N TYR A 280 -19.14 -0.93 13.31
CA TYR A 280 -19.85 -1.24 14.56
C TYR A 280 -21.05 -2.15 14.31
N LYS A 281 -21.87 -1.85 13.30
CA LYS A 281 -23.03 -2.70 12.95
C LYS A 281 -22.63 -4.11 12.53
N LEU A 282 -21.59 -4.24 11.69
CA LEU A 282 -21.07 -5.54 11.28
C LEU A 282 -20.47 -6.34 12.46
N GLN A 283 -19.79 -5.68 13.40
CA GLN A 283 -19.31 -6.34 14.61
C GLN A 283 -20.48 -6.81 15.50
N GLY A 284 -21.59 -6.06 15.53
CA GLY A 284 -22.82 -6.49 16.21
C GLY A 284 -23.36 -7.83 15.70
N LEU A 285 -23.18 -8.14 14.40
CA LEU A 285 -23.62 -9.41 13.81
C LEU A 285 -22.84 -10.63 14.33
N MET A 286 -21.60 -10.43 14.80
CA MET A 286 -20.79 -11.52 15.37
C MET A 286 -21.40 -12.10 16.65
N GLY A 287 -22.29 -11.35 17.32
CA GLY A 287 -23.03 -11.82 18.49
C GLY A 287 -24.21 -12.74 18.16
N SER A 288 -24.57 -12.89 16.88
CA SER A 288 -25.73 -13.69 16.44
C SER A 288 -25.54 -15.20 16.65
N ASP A 289 -26.65 -15.92 16.81
CA ASP A 289 -26.63 -17.37 16.99
C ASP A 289 -26.05 -18.09 15.77
N LEU A 290 -26.30 -17.56 14.56
CA LEU A 290 -25.70 -18.05 13.32
C LEU A 290 -24.16 -18.00 13.38
N TYR A 291 -23.60 -16.87 13.79
CA TYR A 291 -22.16 -16.67 13.82
C TYR A 291 -21.49 -17.57 14.86
N LYS A 292 -22.16 -17.80 16.01
CA LYS A 292 -21.68 -18.73 17.05
C LYS A 292 -21.79 -20.20 16.64
N ALA A 293 -22.80 -20.56 15.84
CA ALA A 293 -23.04 -21.93 15.41
C ALA A 293 -22.04 -22.43 14.35
N ILE A 294 -21.41 -21.52 13.58
CA ILE A 294 -20.49 -21.89 12.51
C ILE A 294 -19.03 -21.93 13.01
N PRO A 295 -18.24 -22.97 12.66
CA PRO A 295 -16.83 -23.01 13.01
C PRO A 295 -16.02 -21.85 12.39
N GLN A 296 -15.21 -21.16 13.20
CA GLN A 296 -14.40 -20.01 12.76
C GLN A 296 -13.34 -20.35 11.69
N ARG A 297 -12.95 -21.63 11.56
CA ARG A 297 -11.96 -22.09 10.57
C ARG A 297 -12.56 -22.55 9.25
N THR A 298 -13.83 -22.21 8.99
CA THR A 298 -14.49 -22.61 7.76
C THR A 298 -13.82 -21.97 6.53
N VAL A 299 -13.36 -22.79 5.60
CA VAL A 299 -12.77 -22.35 4.34
C VAL A 299 -13.85 -22.29 3.27
N VAL A 300 -14.05 -21.11 2.70
CA VAL A 300 -14.95 -20.88 1.55
C VAL A 300 -14.09 -20.39 0.40
N ALA A 301 -14.23 -21.01 -0.78
CA ALA A 301 -13.52 -20.57 -1.97
C ALA A 301 -13.97 -19.15 -2.37
N ASN A 302 -13.05 -18.33 -2.90
CA ASN A 302 -13.38 -16.97 -3.37
C ASN A 302 -14.46 -16.98 -4.47
N THR A 303 -14.53 -18.02 -5.30
CA THR A 303 -15.60 -18.23 -6.28
C THR A 303 -16.77 -18.96 -5.63
N LEU A 304 -17.91 -18.28 -5.47
CA LEU A 304 -19.12 -18.90 -4.92
C LEU A 304 -19.75 -19.90 -5.89
N LYS A 305 -20.24 -21.00 -5.33
CA LYS A 305 -21.16 -21.90 -6.04
C LYS A 305 -22.54 -21.25 -6.06
N ARG A 306 -23.16 -21.13 -7.24
CA ARG A 306 -24.56 -20.68 -7.32
C ARG A 306 -25.48 -21.79 -6.82
N THR A 307 -26.10 -21.58 -5.67
CA THR A 307 -27.13 -22.46 -5.12
C THR A 307 -28.49 -21.81 -5.22
N ASN A 308 -29.56 -22.62 -5.17
CA ASN A 308 -30.94 -22.11 -5.23
C ASN A 308 -31.26 -21.13 -4.08
N ILE A 309 -30.67 -21.35 -2.91
CA ILE A 309 -30.86 -20.47 -1.74
C ILE A 309 -30.19 -19.10 -2.01
N LEU A 310 -28.94 -19.09 -2.47
CA LEU A 310 -28.24 -17.84 -2.80
C LEU A 310 -28.91 -17.07 -3.94
N VAL A 311 -29.55 -17.73 -4.90
CA VAL A 311 -30.14 -17.05 -6.06
C VAL A 311 -31.56 -16.55 -5.78
N ASN A 312 -32.41 -17.39 -5.15
CA ASN A 312 -33.85 -17.13 -5.11
C ASN A 312 -34.35 -16.56 -3.77
N ASP A 313 -33.66 -16.85 -2.66
CA ASP A 313 -34.11 -16.37 -1.35
C ASP A 313 -34.07 -14.82 -1.29
N GLN A 314 -35.02 -14.25 -0.54
CA GLN A 314 -35.19 -12.80 -0.41
C GLN A 314 -33.96 -12.12 0.21
N HIS A 315 -33.25 -12.78 1.12
CA HIS A 315 -32.13 -12.19 1.85
C HIS A 315 -30.77 -12.72 1.35
N TYR A 316 -30.65 -14.03 1.09
CA TYR A 316 -29.37 -14.61 0.65
C TYR A 316 -28.90 -14.12 -0.73
N ARG A 317 -29.80 -13.63 -1.60
CA ARG A 317 -29.40 -12.98 -2.87
C ARG A 317 -28.47 -11.78 -2.67
N TYR A 318 -28.66 -11.05 -1.58
CA TYR A 318 -27.84 -9.87 -1.29
C TYR A 318 -26.49 -10.27 -0.69
N VAL A 319 -26.40 -11.44 -0.05
CA VAL A 319 -25.13 -12.04 0.34
C VAL A 319 -24.30 -12.41 -0.89
N ASP A 320 -24.90 -13.05 -1.91
CA ASP A 320 -24.22 -13.36 -3.18
C ASP A 320 -23.77 -12.07 -3.91
N LEU A 321 -24.63 -11.05 -3.96
CA LEU A 321 -24.29 -9.76 -4.57
C LEU A 321 -23.07 -9.12 -3.88
N LEU A 322 -23.11 -8.97 -2.55
CA LEU A 322 -22.03 -8.36 -1.79
C LEU A 322 -20.74 -9.15 -1.87
N TRP A 323 -20.81 -10.48 -1.87
CA TRP A 323 -19.64 -11.32 -2.05
C TRP A 323 -18.97 -11.09 -3.40
N ARG A 324 -19.74 -10.95 -4.47
CA ARG A 324 -19.18 -10.70 -5.81
C ARG A 324 -18.54 -9.32 -5.92
N GLU A 325 -19.13 -8.30 -5.32
CA GLU A 325 -18.53 -6.98 -5.26
C GLU A 325 -17.21 -7.00 -4.48
N TRP A 326 -17.22 -7.61 -3.30
CA TRP A 326 -16.01 -7.81 -2.49
C TRP A 326 -14.94 -8.60 -3.24
N SER A 327 -15.33 -9.73 -3.87
CA SER A 327 -14.39 -10.58 -4.60
C SER A 327 -13.78 -9.86 -5.79
N ARG A 328 -14.52 -9.01 -6.51
CA ARG A 328 -14.00 -8.22 -7.64
C ARG A 328 -12.88 -7.28 -7.18
N ILE A 329 -13.06 -6.63 -6.04
CA ILE A 329 -12.05 -5.73 -5.45
C ILE A 329 -10.84 -6.54 -4.96
N ASN A 330 -11.08 -7.65 -4.26
CA ASN A 330 -10.02 -8.46 -3.68
C ASN A 330 -9.20 -9.25 -4.73
N SER A 331 -9.82 -9.69 -5.83
CA SER A 331 -9.13 -10.35 -6.94
C SER A 331 -8.10 -9.45 -7.62
N GLY A 332 -8.26 -8.13 -7.57
CA GLY A 332 -7.25 -7.17 -8.02
C GLY A 332 -6.04 -7.05 -7.08
N GLN A 333 -6.13 -7.56 -5.85
CA GLN A 333 -5.08 -7.44 -4.82
C GLN A 333 -4.13 -8.65 -4.75
N ILE A 334 -4.50 -9.82 -5.31
CA ILE A 334 -3.62 -10.99 -5.35
C ILE A 334 -2.63 -10.80 -6.49
N LYS A 335 -1.42 -10.34 -6.14
CA LYS A 335 -0.37 -10.03 -7.11
C LYS A 335 0.60 -11.20 -7.27
N ASN A 336 0.89 -11.57 -8.51
CA ASN A 336 1.94 -12.54 -8.83
C ASN A 336 3.33 -11.92 -8.59
N SER A 337 4.36 -12.74 -8.38
CA SER A 337 5.72 -12.24 -8.13
C SER A 337 6.22 -11.28 -9.21
N ARG A 338 5.85 -11.51 -10.48
CA ARG A 338 6.19 -10.62 -11.59
C ARG A 338 5.51 -9.26 -11.49
N GLN A 339 4.24 -9.22 -11.09
CA GLN A 339 3.52 -7.96 -10.88
C GLN A 339 4.13 -7.16 -9.72
N ILE A 340 4.49 -7.85 -8.62
CA ILE A 340 5.19 -7.22 -7.49
C ILE A 340 6.53 -6.63 -7.96
N PHE A 341 7.27 -7.34 -8.83
CA PHE A 341 8.51 -6.83 -9.41
C PHE A 341 8.28 -5.56 -10.23
N GLU A 342 7.31 -5.60 -11.15
CA GLU A 342 7.01 -4.46 -12.04
C GLU A 342 6.54 -3.24 -11.25
N GLU A 343 5.71 -3.43 -10.23
CA GLU A 343 5.24 -2.38 -9.34
C GLU A 343 6.35 -1.70 -8.53
N ASN A 344 7.31 -2.48 -8.01
CA ASN A 344 8.44 -1.93 -7.26
C ASN A 344 9.45 -1.20 -8.17
N GLN A 345 9.67 -1.70 -9.39
CA GLN A 345 10.46 -0.94 -10.38
C GLN A 345 9.75 0.36 -10.76
N LYS A 346 8.43 0.30 -10.97
CA LYS A 346 7.61 1.46 -11.29
C LYS A 346 7.60 2.49 -10.17
N LEU A 347 7.58 2.06 -8.91
CA LEU A 347 7.69 2.93 -7.74
C LEU A 347 8.96 3.78 -7.79
N LEU A 348 10.12 3.15 -8.02
CA LEU A 348 11.41 3.84 -8.06
C LEU A 348 11.50 4.79 -9.27
N ARG A 349 10.98 4.37 -10.43
CA ARG A 349 10.87 5.24 -11.62
C ARG A 349 9.90 6.40 -11.42
N GLY A 350 8.83 6.20 -10.66
CA GLY A 350 7.89 7.23 -10.24
C GLY A 350 8.54 8.26 -9.33
N PHE A 351 9.44 7.83 -8.44
CA PHE A 351 10.24 8.76 -7.64
C PHE A 351 11.21 9.58 -8.49
N GLU A 352 11.88 8.98 -9.48
CA GLU A 352 12.71 9.72 -10.43
C GLU A 352 11.88 10.79 -11.18
N SER A 353 10.71 10.38 -11.67
CA SER A 353 9.76 11.24 -12.39
C SER A 353 9.29 12.42 -11.50
N PHE A 354 8.98 12.15 -10.23
CA PHE A 354 8.61 13.18 -9.27
C PHE A 354 9.78 14.15 -9.01
N CYS A 355 11.00 13.65 -8.86
CA CYS A 355 12.19 14.50 -8.73
C CYS A 355 12.41 15.37 -9.97
N LEU A 356 12.15 14.84 -11.18
CA LEU A 356 12.21 15.63 -12.42
C LEU A 356 11.21 16.78 -12.40
N LEU A 357 9.98 16.55 -11.94
CA LEU A 357 8.98 17.61 -11.74
C LEU A 357 9.49 18.68 -10.78
N LEU A 358 10.04 18.30 -9.63
CA LEU A 358 10.60 19.24 -8.67
C LEU A 358 11.76 20.06 -9.26
N ILE A 359 12.65 19.43 -10.03
CA ILE A 359 13.72 20.12 -10.75
C ILE A 359 13.13 21.10 -11.77
N GLY A 360 12.10 20.69 -12.51
CA GLY A 360 11.48 21.54 -13.52
C GLY A 360 10.78 22.77 -12.91
N LEU A 361 10.03 22.56 -11.83
CA LEU A 361 9.46 23.62 -11.02
C LEU A 361 10.55 24.52 -10.43
N ALA A 362 11.67 23.97 -9.96
CA ALA A 362 12.81 24.75 -9.45
C ALA A 362 13.35 25.71 -10.50
N LEU A 363 13.65 25.20 -11.70
CA LEU A 363 14.27 25.95 -12.79
C LEU A 363 13.33 26.98 -13.41
N THR A 364 12.12 26.56 -13.79
CA THR A 364 11.22 27.34 -14.65
C THR A 364 9.99 27.90 -13.92
N GLY A 365 9.63 27.34 -12.76
CA GLY A 365 8.34 27.62 -12.13
C GLY A 365 7.17 27.14 -12.97
N ASP A 366 5.95 27.55 -12.65
CA ASP A 366 4.73 27.17 -13.39
C ASP A 366 4.39 28.14 -14.54
N GLU A 367 5.33 29.01 -14.91
CA GLU A 367 5.18 30.16 -15.80
C GLU A 367 4.11 31.20 -15.39
N SER A 368 3.48 31.05 -14.22
CA SER A 368 2.61 32.09 -13.66
C SER A 368 3.44 33.31 -13.23
N ASN A 369 2.78 34.46 -13.07
CA ASN A 369 3.47 35.65 -12.54
C ASN A 369 3.96 35.46 -11.10
N ASP A 370 3.37 34.51 -10.37
CA ASP A 370 3.62 34.31 -8.95
C ASP A 370 4.74 33.30 -8.67
N ASN A 371 5.01 32.37 -9.59
CA ASN A 371 6.08 31.38 -9.45
C ASN A 371 6.92 31.24 -10.75
N LYS A 372 8.01 32.01 -10.83
CA LYS A 372 8.97 32.00 -11.97
C LYS A 372 10.17 31.08 -11.76
N GLY A 373 10.19 30.26 -10.70
CA GLY A 373 11.36 29.45 -10.36
C GLY A 373 12.64 30.28 -10.22
N PHE A 374 13.77 29.75 -10.70
CA PHE A 374 15.03 30.48 -10.84
C PHE A 374 15.08 31.37 -12.10
N GLY A 375 13.99 31.45 -12.87
CA GLY A 375 13.88 32.32 -14.04
C GLY A 375 14.51 31.75 -15.31
N PHE A 376 14.74 30.43 -15.37
CA PHE A 376 15.16 29.76 -16.59
C PHE A 376 13.96 29.47 -17.50
N LYS A 377 14.22 29.31 -18.80
CA LYS A 377 13.24 28.87 -19.80
C LYS A 377 13.82 27.73 -20.63
N ALA A 378 13.02 26.71 -20.90
CA ALA A 378 13.40 25.62 -21.78
C ALA A 378 13.55 26.14 -23.22
N VAL A 379 14.72 25.93 -23.85
CA VAL A 379 14.97 26.37 -25.23
C VAL A 379 14.25 25.46 -26.23
N LYS A 380 14.17 24.16 -25.93
CA LYS A 380 13.40 23.18 -26.68
C LYS A 380 12.26 22.69 -25.80
N ASN A 381 11.07 22.63 -26.39
CA ASN A 381 9.88 22.20 -25.69
C ASN A 381 9.77 20.66 -25.68
N GLN A 382 10.72 20.02 -25.00
CA GLN A 382 10.84 18.56 -24.91
C GLN A 382 11.00 18.16 -23.45
N ILE A 383 10.54 16.96 -23.10
CA ILE A 383 10.71 16.35 -21.78
C ILE A 383 11.95 15.44 -21.84
N PRO A 384 12.85 15.48 -20.84
CA PRO A 384 14.01 14.61 -20.86
C PRO A 384 13.55 13.17 -20.67
N THR A 385 14.18 12.24 -21.38
CA THR A 385 13.97 10.81 -21.19
C THR A 385 15.23 10.18 -20.61
N ARG A 386 15.08 9.06 -19.92
CA ARG A 386 16.21 8.29 -19.39
C ARG A 386 17.18 7.90 -20.52
N ASN A 387 18.47 8.18 -20.31
CA ASN A 387 19.52 8.01 -21.33
C ASN A 387 19.26 8.80 -22.64
N GLY A 388 18.50 9.90 -22.52
CA GLY A 388 18.15 10.78 -23.64
C GLY A 388 19.18 11.90 -23.86
N LYS A 389 18.84 12.80 -24.79
CA LYS A 389 19.63 14.01 -25.04
C LYS A 389 19.46 15.04 -23.92
N ASP A 390 20.45 15.89 -23.78
CA ASP A 390 20.44 17.03 -22.88
C ASP A 390 19.43 18.10 -23.31
N ILE A 391 18.81 18.73 -22.32
CA ILE A 391 17.89 19.85 -22.51
C ILE A 391 18.55 21.12 -22.03
N LEU A 392 18.58 22.12 -22.91
CA LEU A 392 19.12 23.44 -22.64
C LEU A 392 18.05 24.35 -22.04
N PHE A 393 18.41 24.97 -20.93
CA PHE A 393 17.68 26.02 -20.25
C PHE A 393 18.47 27.33 -20.30
N GLN A 394 17.79 28.42 -20.64
CA GLN A 394 18.37 29.76 -20.73
C GLN A 394 17.75 30.68 -19.68
N GLY A 395 18.59 31.41 -18.95
CA GLY A 395 18.15 32.39 -17.97
C GLY A 395 19.16 33.52 -17.82
N THR A 396 18.86 34.48 -16.95
CA THR A 396 19.77 35.61 -16.64
C THR A 396 21.07 35.16 -15.97
N LEU A 397 21.07 33.96 -15.38
CA LEU A 397 22.21 33.32 -14.71
C LEU A 397 23.07 32.46 -15.67
N GLY A 398 22.75 32.45 -16.97
CA GLY A 398 23.48 31.70 -17.99
C GLY A 398 22.71 30.50 -18.53
N ASN A 399 23.45 29.55 -19.11
CA ASN A 399 22.92 28.31 -19.68
C ASN A 399 23.03 27.16 -18.67
N VAL A 400 22.01 26.31 -18.64
CA VAL A 400 21.99 25.09 -17.84
C VAL A 400 21.55 23.92 -18.73
N TYR A 401 22.28 22.82 -18.66
CA TYR A 401 21.98 21.59 -19.39
C TYR A 401 21.51 20.52 -18.41
N LEU A 402 20.30 20.01 -18.57
CA LEU A 402 19.76 18.91 -17.77
C LEU A 402 19.85 17.60 -18.57
N THR A 403 20.48 16.59 -17.99
CA THR A 403 20.56 15.22 -18.56
C THR A 403 19.96 14.22 -17.58
N TRP A 404 19.07 13.34 -18.05
CA TRP A 404 18.57 12.20 -17.28
C TRP A 404 19.38 10.95 -17.63
N LEU A 405 20.18 10.49 -16.68
CA LEU A 405 21.13 9.38 -16.87
C LEU A 405 20.43 8.01 -16.84
N GLU A 406 21.08 7.00 -17.42
CA GLU A 406 20.57 5.62 -17.46
C GLU A 406 20.33 5.03 -16.07
N ASP A 407 21.09 5.47 -15.07
CA ASP A 407 20.92 5.06 -13.68
C ASP A 407 19.74 5.73 -12.97
N GLY A 408 19.02 6.66 -13.63
CA GLY A 408 17.90 7.39 -13.05
C GLY A 408 18.28 8.62 -12.22
N SER A 409 19.55 9.00 -12.20
CA SER A 409 20.01 10.26 -11.63
C SER A 409 19.97 11.38 -12.68
N PHE A 410 20.06 12.63 -12.22
CA PHE A 410 20.07 13.80 -13.10
C PHE A 410 21.39 14.53 -12.99
N LEU A 411 21.92 14.96 -14.14
CA LEU A 411 23.12 15.77 -14.21
C LEU A 411 22.73 17.16 -14.73
N LEU A 412 22.99 18.18 -13.92
CA LEU A 412 22.83 19.59 -14.25
C LEU A 412 24.21 20.18 -14.51
N LYS A 413 24.51 20.51 -15.77
CA LYS A 413 25.74 21.21 -16.13
C LYS A 413 25.47 22.69 -16.29
N SER A 414 26.36 23.52 -15.78
CA SER A 414 26.25 24.97 -15.90
C SER A 414 27.59 25.56 -16.31
N ASP A 415 27.54 26.62 -17.12
CA ASP A 415 28.73 27.36 -17.49
C ASP A 415 29.29 28.19 -16.31
N ALA A 416 28.49 28.43 -15.26
CA ALA A 416 28.81 29.36 -14.17
C ALA A 416 29.10 28.70 -12.82
N ILE A 417 28.57 27.50 -12.56
CA ILE A 417 28.72 26.77 -11.30
C ILE A 417 29.19 25.34 -11.56
N LYS A 418 29.76 24.70 -10.53
CA LYS A 418 30.16 23.28 -10.63
C LYS A 418 28.95 22.42 -10.98
N ASP A 419 29.16 21.47 -11.89
CA ASP A 419 28.15 20.48 -12.29
C ASP A 419 27.53 19.78 -11.07
N LEU A 420 26.20 19.71 -11.05
CA LEU A 420 25.40 19.13 -9.99
C LEU A 420 24.87 17.76 -10.40
N HIS A 421 25.12 16.75 -9.56
CA HIS A 421 24.59 15.39 -9.73
C HIS A 421 23.50 15.15 -8.70
N LEU A 422 22.25 15.04 -9.15
CA LEU A 422 21.07 14.84 -8.33
C LEU A 422 20.71 13.35 -8.33
N VAL A 423 20.76 12.70 -7.16
CA VAL A 423 20.49 11.26 -7.02
C VAL A 423 19.22 11.03 -6.19
N PRO A 424 18.11 10.65 -6.82
CA PRO A 424 16.89 10.24 -6.10
C PRO A 424 17.09 8.94 -5.33
N ILE A 425 16.96 8.94 -4.00
CA ILE A 425 16.98 7.76 -3.13
C ILE A 425 15.64 7.67 -2.40
N LEU A 426 14.87 6.60 -2.67
CA LEU A 426 13.51 6.45 -2.12
C LEU A 426 13.48 6.09 -0.63
N ALA A 427 14.59 5.65 -0.05
CA ALA A 427 14.63 5.27 1.36
C ALA A 427 14.27 6.45 2.26
N ASN A 428 13.33 6.22 3.19
CA ASN A 428 12.98 7.20 4.22
C ASN A 428 14.05 7.20 5.32
N LEU A 429 15.16 7.90 5.06
CA LEU A 429 16.39 7.85 5.86
C LEU A 429 16.20 8.20 7.34
N THR A 430 15.11 8.89 7.67
CA THR A 430 14.83 9.46 8.98
C THR A 430 13.58 8.92 9.65
N ALA A 431 12.93 7.92 9.06
CA ALA A 431 11.91 7.13 9.74
C ALA A 431 12.46 6.21 10.86
N THR A 432 13.76 6.31 11.18
CA THR A 432 14.43 5.50 12.19
C THR A 432 14.82 6.37 13.38
N ASP A 433 14.28 6.05 14.57
CA ASP A 433 14.64 6.73 15.82
C ASP A 433 16.11 6.50 16.26
N ASN A 434 16.83 5.60 15.59
CA ASN A 434 18.22 5.29 15.90
C ASN A 434 19.19 6.26 15.21
N SER A 435 19.55 7.33 15.92
CA SER A 435 20.52 8.34 15.47
C SER A 435 21.85 7.76 14.99
N GLN A 436 22.36 6.67 15.60
CA GLN A 436 23.61 6.03 15.17
C GLN A 436 23.51 5.41 13.77
N THR A 437 22.33 4.89 13.41
CA THR A 437 22.09 4.32 12.09
C THR A 437 22.07 5.42 11.04
N ILE A 438 21.41 6.54 11.33
CA ILE A 438 21.39 7.71 10.44
C ILE A 438 22.81 8.24 10.22
N THR A 439 23.57 8.47 11.29
CA THR A 439 24.95 8.96 11.19
C THR A 439 25.83 8.02 10.37
N SER A 440 25.74 6.71 10.59
CA SER A 440 26.50 5.71 9.83
C SER A 440 26.16 5.72 8.33
N ILE A 441 24.88 5.93 7.98
CA ILE A 441 24.45 6.04 6.58
C ILE A 441 24.98 7.33 5.96
N LEU A 442 24.85 8.47 6.65
CA LEU A 442 25.37 9.75 6.17
C LEU A 442 26.89 9.73 6.00
N GLU A 443 27.62 9.10 6.94
CA GLU A 443 29.06 8.88 6.82
C GLU A 443 29.38 8.02 5.60
N SER A 444 28.65 6.92 5.37
CA SER A 444 28.80 6.06 4.20
C SER A 444 28.55 6.82 2.89
N PHE A 445 27.49 7.63 2.82
CA PHE A 445 27.20 8.48 1.66
C PHE A 445 28.31 9.51 1.44
N SER A 446 28.76 10.18 2.50
CA SER A 446 29.85 11.15 2.42
C SER A 446 31.15 10.52 1.92
N HIS A 447 31.46 9.30 2.35
CA HIS A 447 32.64 8.55 1.91
C HIS A 447 32.52 8.14 0.44
N ASN A 448 31.36 7.63 0.03
CA ASN A 448 31.08 7.27 -1.36
C ASN A 448 31.19 8.49 -2.30
N ILE A 449 30.66 9.64 -1.89
CA ILE A 449 30.67 10.87 -2.71
C ILE A 449 32.07 11.50 -2.79
N LYS A 450 32.84 11.51 -1.68
CA LYS A 450 34.19 12.14 -1.62
C LYS A 450 35.20 11.57 -2.62
N ASN A 451 35.00 10.33 -3.06
CA ASN A 451 35.86 9.71 -4.06
C ASN A 451 35.61 10.23 -5.49
N SER A 452 34.48 10.93 -5.72
CA SER A 452 34.13 11.54 -7.01
C SER A 452 34.40 13.05 -7.00
N ASN A 453 35.57 13.49 -7.46
CA ASN A 453 35.91 14.94 -7.48
C ASN A 453 35.16 15.73 -8.58
N GLN A 454 34.45 15.03 -9.46
CA GLN A 454 33.95 15.57 -10.72
C GLN A 454 32.70 16.44 -10.56
N TYR A 455 31.82 16.14 -9.60
CA TYR A 455 30.51 16.79 -9.44
C TYR A 455 30.26 17.23 -7.99
N GLN A 456 29.27 18.09 -7.77
CA GLN A 456 28.63 18.26 -6.46
C GLN A 456 27.39 17.38 -6.41
N THR A 457 27.32 16.44 -5.46
CA THR A 457 26.23 15.47 -5.39
C THR A 457 25.15 15.94 -4.41
N ILE A 458 23.89 15.95 -4.84
CA ILE A 458 22.71 16.23 -4.03
C ILE A 458 21.86 14.96 -3.99
N ILE A 459 21.56 14.46 -2.80
CA ILE A 459 20.67 13.31 -2.61
C ILE A 459 19.25 13.83 -2.37
N LEU A 460 18.30 13.39 -3.18
CA LEU A 460 16.87 13.69 -3.01
C LEU A 460 16.21 12.47 -2.37
N TYR A 461 15.57 12.64 -1.21
CA TYR A 461 14.90 11.54 -0.50
C TYR A 461 13.59 12.02 0.14
N PRO A 462 12.62 11.12 0.41
CA PRO A 462 11.42 11.48 1.16
C PRO A 462 11.78 11.70 2.64
N GLY A 463 11.69 12.94 3.10
CA GLY A 463 11.97 13.32 4.49
C GLY A 463 10.73 13.36 5.38
N THR A 464 10.93 13.28 6.70
CA THR A 464 9.88 13.36 7.72
C THR A 464 9.62 14.79 8.20
N GLU A 465 8.55 15.00 8.98
CA GLU A 465 8.25 16.29 9.61
C GLU A 465 9.35 16.70 10.60
N GLU A 466 9.88 15.74 11.37
CA GLU A 466 10.91 15.96 12.40
C GLU A 466 12.21 16.54 11.82
N GLU A 467 12.58 16.16 10.59
CA GLU A 467 13.74 16.73 9.89
C GLU A 467 13.57 18.19 9.49
N ARG A 468 12.34 18.61 9.16
CA ARG A 468 12.08 20.01 8.76
C ARG A 468 12.25 20.96 9.93
N LEU A 469 11.97 20.47 11.14
CA LEU A 469 12.16 21.19 12.40
C LEU A 469 13.64 21.14 12.86
N CYS A 470 14.35 20.05 12.54
CA CYS A 470 15.77 19.88 12.81
C CYS A 470 16.66 20.44 11.67
N GLN A 471 17.03 21.73 11.77
CA GLN A 471 17.93 22.41 10.82
C GLN A 471 19.26 21.68 10.52
N GLU A 472 19.71 20.75 11.38
CA GLU A 472 20.98 20.04 11.23
C GLU A 472 21.00 19.04 10.05
N VAL A 473 19.85 18.52 9.62
CA VAL A 473 19.80 17.52 8.52
C VAL A 473 19.69 18.19 7.15
N CYS A 474 19.07 19.37 7.08
CA CYS A 474 18.81 20.06 5.81
C CYS A 474 20.03 20.67 5.13
N LEU A 475 21.17 20.85 5.81
CA LEU A 475 22.36 21.52 5.27
C LEU A 475 23.66 20.86 5.76
N TYR A 476 23.92 19.62 5.37
CA TYR A 476 25.29 19.08 5.38
C TYR A 476 26.08 19.61 4.18
N SER A 477 26.33 20.92 4.13
CA SER A 477 27.41 21.47 3.32
C SER A 477 28.71 21.32 4.10
N ASP A 478 29.69 20.59 3.57
CA ASP A 478 31.02 20.40 4.19
C ASP A 478 31.83 21.71 4.12
N ASN A 479 31.38 22.74 4.83
CA ASN A 479 32.14 23.95 5.12
C ASN A 479 32.61 23.87 6.57
N LYS A 480 33.69 23.10 6.79
CA LYS A 480 34.56 23.27 7.96
C LYS A 480 35.18 24.68 7.90
N GLY A 481 34.44 25.68 8.36
CA GLY A 481 34.91 27.07 8.34
C GLY A 481 33.90 28.02 8.97
N ARG A 482 34.07 28.26 10.28
CA ARG A 482 33.37 29.23 11.15
C ARG A 482 32.09 28.74 11.83
N ARG A 483 32.27 28.01 12.94
CA ARG A 483 31.34 28.04 14.06
C ARG A 483 31.25 29.46 14.63
N ARG A 484 30.11 30.12 14.51
CA ARG A 484 29.66 31.09 15.53
C ARG A 484 28.68 30.35 16.43
N GLN A 485 29.07 30.16 17.68
CA GLN A 485 28.16 29.77 18.74
C GLN A 485 27.06 30.82 18.84
N SER A 486 25.81 30.42 18.65
CA SER A 486 24.68 31.11 19.28
C SER A 486 23.91 30.06 20.05
N SER A 487 24.07 30.11 21.37
CA SER A 487 23.29 29.35 22.31
C SER A 487 21.88 29.93 22.36
N THR A 488 20.86 29.12 22.08
CA THR A 488 19.52 29.41 22.58
C THR A 488 18.89 28.10 23.01
N ARG A 489 18.93 27.86 24.31
CA ARG A 489 18.09 26.87 24.99
C ARG A 489 16.63 27.28 24.78
N LEU A 490 15.83 26.47 24.10
CA LEU A 490 14.40 26.42 24.37
C LEU A 490 14.05 25.06 24.97
N GLY A 491 13.43 25.14 26.15
CA GLY A 491 13.25 24.04 27.07
C GLY A 491 12.21 23.03 26.62
N ARG A 492 12.49 21.77 26.99
CA ARG A 492 11.49 20.72 27.15
C ARG A 492 10.35 21.25 28.02
N LYS A 493 9.13 21.31 27.48
CA LYS A 493 7.92 21.18 28.29
C LYS A 493 7.28 19.84 27.95
N ASN A 494 7.41 18.93 28.91
CA ASN A 494 6.58 17.75 29.04
C ASN A 494 5.12 18.20 29.14
N PHE A 495 4.23 17.58 28.37
CA PHE A 495 2.84 17.40 28.81
C PHE A 495 2.41 15.96 28.48
N TRP A 496 1.66 15.44 29.45
CA TRP A 496 1.14 14.08 29.57
C TRP A 496 0.11 13.74 28.51
#